data_AF-W0DCE7-F1
#
_entry.id   AF-W0DCE7-F1
#
_cell.length_a   1.000
_cell.length_b   1.000
_cell.length_c   1.000
_cell.angle_alpha   90.00
_cell.angle_beta   90.00
_cell.angle_gamma   90.00
#
_symmetry.space_group_name_H-M   'P 1'
#
loop_
_entity.id
_entity.type
_entity.pdbx_description
1 polymer ?
#
loop_
_entity_poly.entity_id
_entity_poly.type
_entity_poly.pdbx_seq_one_letter_code
_entity_poly.pdbx_strand_id
1 'polypeptide(L)'
;MPRVIDLELLQLLEDKLGKEEARKVAQAIEIGLEVMEKRAEELAIHKKLELRDELTKELASKADLQILRAEIQAMEAKIEREILRLDRKFTILFIILFFTLILVNQNALEFLLKVLGVIK
;
A
#
# COMPACT_ATOMS: atom_id res chain seq x y z
N MET A 1 -30.31 12.29 -27.82
CA MET A 1 -31.65 12.54 -28.35
C MET A 1 -31.79 14.05 -28.50
N PRO A 2 -32.09 14.60 -29.68
CA PRO A 2 -32.15 16.05 -29.84
C PRO A 2 -33.33 16.57 -29.02
N ARG A 3 -33.04 17.22 -27.89
CA ARG A 3 -34.03 18.03 -27.19
C ARG A 3 -34.10 19.33 -27.96
N VAL A 4 -34.97 19.33 -28.97
CA VAL A 4 -35.57 20.56 -29.48
C VAL A 4 -36.10 21.26 -28.23
N ILE A 5 -35.67 22.50 -28.03
CA ILE A 5 -36.13 23.32 -26.90
C ILE A 5 -37.63 23.10 -26.70
N ASP A 6 -38.03 22.88 -25.45
CA ASP A 6 -39.43 22.55 -25.19
C ASP A 6 -40.35 23.61 -25.80
N LEU A 7 -41.51 23.16 -26.29
CA LEU A 7 -42.41 24.00 -27.05
C LEU A 7 -42.89 25.22 -26.23
N GLU A 8 -42.92 25.10 -24.90
CA GLU A 8 -43.32 26.17 -23.99
C GLU A 8 -42.25 27.26 -23.92
N LEU A 9 -40.96 26.90 -23.83
CA LEU A 9 -39.85 27.85 -23.82
C LEU A 9 -39.75 28.56 -25.18
N LEU A 10 -39.99 27.84 -26.28
CA LEU A 10 -40.01 28.42 -27.62
C LEU A 10 -41.18 29.41 -27.78
N GLN A 11 -42.39 29.06 -27.34
CA GLN A 11 -43.53 29.97 -27.31
C GLN A 11 -43.27 31.20 -26.42
N LEU A 12 -42.70 31.01 -25.24
CA LEU A 12 -42.34 32.10 -24.33
C LEU A 12 -41.35 33.08 -24.97
N LEU A 13 -40.36 32.55 -25.71
CA LEU A 13 -39.40 33.35 -26.46
C LEU A 13 -40.08 34.10 -27.61
N GLU A 14 -40.96 33.43 -28.38
CA GLU A 14 -41.71 34.06 -29.48
C GLU A 14 -42.61 35.20 -28.97
N ASP A 15 -43.29 35.01 -27.83
CA ASP A 15 -44.17 35.99 -27.21
C ASP A 15 -43.42 37.23 -26.68
N LYS A 16 -42.17 37.06 -26.22
CA LYS A 16 -41.35 38.13 -25.62
C LYS A 16 -40.47 38.87 -26.62
N LEU A 17 -39.93 38.16 -27.62
CA LEU A 17 -38.87 38.64 -28.51
C LEU A 17 -39.32 38.76 -29.97
N GLY A 18 -40.45 38.15 -30.34
CA GLY A 18 -40.87 37.97 -31.72
C GLY A 18 -40.24 36.72 -32.36
N LYS A 19 -40.90 36.16 -33.38
CA LYS A 19 -40.58 34.85 -33.98
C LYS A 19 -39.14 34.70 -34.49
N GLU A 20 -38.58 35.75 -35.08
CA GLU A 20 -37.22 35.72 -35.64
C GLU A 20 -36.15 35.70 -34.55
N GLU A 21 -36.18 36.66 -33.62
CA GLU A 21 -35.24 36.71 -32.50
C GLU A 21 -35.38 35.49 -31.57
N ALA A 22 -36.60 35.00 -31.34
CA ALA A 22 -36.84 33.78 -30.57
C ALA A 22 -36.15 32.56 -31.17
N ARG A 23 -36.21 32.39 -32.50
CA ARG A 23 -35.52 31.29 -33.20
C ARG A 23 -34.01 31.39 -33.09
N LYS A 24 -33.44 32.60 -33.18
CA LYS A 24 -31.99 32.80 -33.02
C LYS A 24 -31.52 32.46 -31.60
N VAL A 25 -32.28 32.88 -30.59
CA VAL A 25 -31.99 32.58 -29.18
C VAL A 25 -32.13 31.08 -28.90
N ALA A 26 -33.20 30.45 -29.42
CA ALA A 26 -33.40 29.01 -29.32
C ALA A 26 -32.22 28.23 -29.94
N GLN A 27 -31.78 28.62 -31.14
CA GLN A 27 -30.66 27.98 -31.81
C GLN A 27 -29.34 28.16 -31.04
N ALA A 28 -29.11 29.33 -30.43
CA ALA A 28 -27.95 29.55 -29.58
C ALA A 28 -27.96 28.69 -28.30
N ILE A 29 -29.15 28.48 -27.71
CA ILE A 29 -29.33 27.61 -26.53
C ILE A 29 -29.10 26.14 -26.90
N GLU A 30 -29.61 25.67 -28.04
CA GLU A 30 -29.39 24.30 -28.51
C GLU A 30 -27.89 24.02 -28.74
N ILE A 31 -27.19 24.95 -29.40
CA ILE A 31 -25.74 24.84 -29.59
C ILE A 31 -25.02 24.82 -28.23
N GLY A 32 -25.43 25.69 -27.29
CA GLY A 32 -24.90 25.71 -25.93
C GLY A 32 -25.10 24.39 -25.18
N LEU A 33 -26.29 23.80 -25.29
CA LEU A 33 -26.63 22.50 -24.69
C LEU A 33 -25.81 21.37 -25.30
N GLU A 34 -25.66 21.33 -26.63
CA GLU A 34 -24.85 20.30 -27.30
C GLU A 34 -23.38 20.37 -26.88
N VAL A 35 -22.82 21.58 -26.75
CA VAL A 35 -21.45 21.76 -26.24
C VAL A 35 -21.34 21.35 -24.78
N MET A 36 -22.35 21.65 -23.95
CA MET A 36 -22.36 21.21 -22.55
C MET A 36 -22.48 19.70 -22.40
N GLU A 37 -23.31 19.03 -23.20
CA GLU A 37 -23.43 17.57 -23.20
C GLU A 37 -22.12 16.91 -23.61
N LYS A 38 -21.50 17.35 -24.72
CA LYS A 38 -20.19 16.85 -25.16
C LYS A 38 -19.13 17.03 -24.07
N ARG A 39 -19.06 18.21 -23.44
CA ARG A 39 -18.14 18.46 -22.33
C ARG A 39 -18.44 17.58 -21.11
N ALA A 40 -19.71 17.35 -20.79
CA ALA A 40 -20.09 16.50 -19.67
C ALA A 40 -19.69 15.04 -19.91
N GLU A 41 -19.89 14.53 -21.13
CA GLU A 41 -19.43 13.20 -21.54
C GLU A 41 -17.90 13.07 -21.50
N GLU A 42 -17.18 14.05 -22.05
CA GLU A 42 -15.72 14.11 -22.01
C GLU A 42 -15.20 14.15 -20.57
N LEU A 43 -15.78 14.98 -19.70
CA LEU A 43 -15.42 15.05 -18.28
C LEU A 43 -15.73 13.76 -17.53
N ALA A 44 -16.85 13.10 -17.84
CA ALA A 44 -17.19 11.81 -17.23
C ALA A 44 -16.20 10.72 -17.64
N ILE A 45 -15.81 10.68 -18.91
CA ILE A 45 -14.80 9.76 -19.43
C ILE A 45 -13.44 10.06 -18.79
N HIS A 46 -13.04 11.34 -18.75
CA HIS A 46 -11.78 11.78 -18.15
C HIS A 46 -11.66 11.39 -16.68
N LYS A 47 -12.67 11.73 -15.86
CA LYS A 47 -12.70 11.35 -14.44
C LYS A 47 -12.67 9.84 -14.24
N LYS A 48 -13.36 9.08 -15.10
CA LYS A 48 -13.34 7.61 -15.04
C LYS A 48 -11.95 7.06 -15.36
N LEU A 49 -11.21 7.67 -16.29
CA LEU A 49 -9.83 7.30 -16.61
C LEU A 49 -8.88 7.63 -15.45
N GLU A 50 -8.95 8.86 -14.91
CA GLU A 50 -8.14 9.28 -13.76
C GLU A 50 -8.34 8.36 -12.55
N LEU A 51 -9.59 8.05 -12.20
CA LEU A 51 -9.90 7.14 -11.11
C LEU A 51 -9.35 5.73 -11.34
N ARG A 52 -9.39 5.23 -12.59
CA ARG A 52 -8.80 3.92 -12.92
C ARG A 52 -7.28 3.94 -12.78
N ASP A 53 -6.63 5.02 -13.21
CA ASP A 53 -5.18 5.16 -13.09
C ASP A 53 -4.73 5.28 -11.63
N GLU A 54 -5.44 6.08 -10.82
CA GLU A 54 -5.20 6.21 -9.38
C GLU A 54 -5.38 4.86 -8.66
N LEU A 55 -6.49 4.16 -8.91
CA LEU A 55 -6.72 2.84 -8.34
C LEU A 55 -5.66 1.82 -8.77
N THR A 56 -5.21 1.87 -10.03
CA THR A 56 -4.15 0.97 -10.52
C THR A 56 -2.82 1.24 -9.82
N LYS A 57 -2.46 2.51 -9.63
CA LYS A 57 -1.25 2.92 -8.90
C LYS A 57 -1.31 2.53 -7.43
N GLU A 58 -2.44 2.73 -6.76
CA GLU A 58 -2.62 2.33 -5.37
C GLU A 58 -2.55 0.80 -5.20
N LEU A 59 -3.17 0.04 -6.11
CA LEU A 59 -3.14 -1.42 -6.08
C LEU A 59 -1.73 -1.96 -6.32
N ALA A 60 -1.01 -1.42 -7.30
CA ALA A 60 0.40 -1.74 -7.53
C ALA A 60 1.25 -1.46 -6.28
N SER A 61 1.09 -0.27 -5.69
CA SER A 61 1.80 0.12 -4.46
C SER A 61 1.48 -0.81 -3.28
N LYS A 62 0.22 -1.26 -3.14
CA LYS A 62 -0.18 -2.22 -2.10
C LYS A 62 0.44 -3.61 -2.33
N ALA A 63 0.55 -4.05 -3.58
CA ALA A 63 1.20 -5.32 -3.92
C ALA A 63 2.70 -5.25 -3.57
N ASP A 64 3.38 -4.16 -3.92
CA ASP A 64 4.79 -3.94 -3.59
C ASP A 64 5.01 -3.95 -2.07
N LEU A 65 4.12 -3.32 -1.29
CA LEU A 65 4.15 -3.35 0.17
C LEU A 65 3.94 -4.77 0.73
N GLN A 66 3.12 -5.61 0.11
CA GLN A 66 2.95 -7.00 0.52
C GLN A 66 4.22 -7.82 0.27
N ILE A 67 4.85 -7.64 -0.89
CA ILE A 67 6.12 -8.29 -1.23
C ILE A 67 7.20 -7.88 -0.22
N LEU A 68 7.32 -6.58 0.05
CA LEU A 68 8.29 -6.06 1.02
C LEU A 68 8.06 -6.62 2.43
N ARG A 69 6.80 -6.74 2.87
CA ARG A 69 6.47 -7.38 4.16
C ARG A 69 6.88 -8.85 4.20
N ALA A 70 6.67 -9.59 3.12
CA ALA A 70 7.08 -10.99 3.03
C ALA A 70 8.61 -11.14 3.07
N GLU A 71 9.34 -10.26 2.38
CA GLU A 71 10.81 -10.23 2.42
C GLU A 71 11.34 -9.91 3.83
N ILE A 72 10.74 -8.94 4.52
CA ILE A 72 11.08 -8.61 5.92
C ILE A 72 10.85 -9.82 6.82
N GLN A 73 9.68 -10.47 6.75
CA GLN A 73 9.38 -11.66 7.56
C GLN A 73 10.36 -12.81 7.27
N ALA A 74 10.72 -13.03 6.00
CA ALA A 74 11.70 -14.04 5.62
C ALA A 74 13.09 -13.70 6.17
N MET A 75 13.46 -12.42 6.20
CA MET A 75 14.73 -11.96 6.76
C MET A 75 14.76 -12.09 8.28
N GLU A 76 13.68 -11.70 8.98
CA GLU A 76 13.53 -11.89 10.43
C GLU A 76 13.67 -13.37 10.82
N ALA A 77 13.01 -14.27 10.11
CA ALA A 77 13.11 -15.71 10.36
C ALA A 77 14.53 -16.26 10.11
N LYS A 78 15.27 -15.73 9.13
CA LYS A 78 16.68 -16.09 8.91
C LYS A 78 17.55 -15.60 10.05
N ILE A 79 17.37 -14.36 10.48
CA ILE A 79 18.11 -13.75 11.59
C ILE A 79 17.87 -14.53 12.87
N GLU A 80 16.61 -14.86 13.19
CA GLU A 80 16.27 -15.64 14.39
C GLU A 80 16.95 -17.02 14.39
N ARG A 81 16.95 -17.71 13.25
CA ARG A 81 17.66 -18.99 13.09
C ARG A 81 19.16 -18.84 13.29
N GLU A 82 19.77 -17.78 12.76
CA GLU A 82 21.19 -17.52 12.93
C GLU A 82 21.54 -17.18 14.38
N ILE A 83 20.72 -16.37 15.05
CA ILE A 83 20.86 -16.06 16.48
C ILE A 83 20.81 -17.35 17.30
N LEU A 84 19.80 -18.21 17.11
CA LEU A 84 19.69 -19.48 17.82
C LEU A 84 20.91 -20.40 17.56
N ARG A 85 21.42 -20.40 16.32
CA ARG A 85 22.61 -21.18 15.96
C ARG A 85 23.87 -20.62 16.64
N LEU A 86 24.02 -19.31 16.70
CA LEU A 86 25.12 -18.63 17.38
C LEU A 86 25.05 -18.87 18.88
N ASP A 87 23.88 -18.72 19.50
CA ASP A 87 23.66 -18.92 20.92
C ASP A 87 24.05 -20.34 21.38
N ARG A 88 23.67 -21.36 20.58
CA ARG A 88 24.11 -22.74 20.82
C ARG A 88 25.63 -22.90 20.73
N LYS A 89 26.27 -22.27 19.73
CA LYS A 89 27.74 -22.32 19.58
C LYS A 89 28.44 -21.63 20.75
N PHE A 90 27.94 -20.47 21.16
CA PHE A 90 28.44 -19.72 22.31
C PHE A 90 28.29 -20.53 23.60
N THR A 91 27.14 -21.17 23.82
CA THR A 91 26.91 -22.04 24.98
C THR A 91 27.92 -23.18 25.02
N ILE A 92 28.14 -23.87 23.89
CA ILE A 92 29.13 -24.96 23.80
C ILE A 92 30.55 -24.43 24.07
N LEU A 93 30.92 -23.30 23.45
CA LEU A 93 32.23 -22.68 23.66
C LEU A 93 32.44 -22.29 25.11
N PHE A 94 31.41 -21.73 25.76
CA PHE A 94 31.45 -21.32 27.16
C PHE A 94 31.63 -22.52 28.09
N ILE A 95 30.93 -23.63 27.83
CA ILE A 95 31.10 -24.89 28.57
C ILE A 95 32.53 -25.40 28.41
N ILE A 96 33.06 -25.48 27.18
CA ILE A 96 34.42 -25.93 26.92
C ILE A 96 35.44 -25.04 27.63
N LEU A 97 35.27 -23.71 27.55
CA LEU A 97 36.13 -22.73 28.21
C LEU A 97 36.10 -22.89 29.74
N PHE A 98 34.93 -23.11 30.32
CA PHE A 98 34.78 -23.36 31.74
C PHE A 98 35.50 -24.65 32.18
N PHE A 99 35.35 -25.73 31.41
CA PHE A 99 36.07 -26.98 31.66
C PHE A 99 37.59 -26.81 31.51
N THR A 100 38.08 -26.11 30.49
CA THR A 100 39.52 -25.88 30.34
C THR A 100 40.08 -25.01 31.46
N LEU A 101 39.36 -23.98 31.91
CA LEU A 101 39.77 -23.18 33.08
C LEU A 101 39.90 -24.03 34.36
N ILE A 102 38.94 -24.94 34.60
CA ILE A 102 38.99 -25.86 35.74
C ILE A 102 40.14 -26.86 35.61
N LEU A 103 40.28 -27.51 34.45
CA LEU A 103 41.30 -28.55 34.24
C LEU A 103 42.72 -28.00 34.29
N VAL A 104 42.94 -26.77 33.80
CA VAL A 104 44.24 -26.10 33.86
C VAL A 104 44.55 -25.62 35.29
N ASN A 105 43.52 -25.30 36.07
CA ASN A 105 43.69 -24.84 37.45
C ASN A 105 43.58 -26.02 38.43
N GLN A 106 44.73 -26.62 38.77
CA GLN A 106 44.82 -27.73 39.74
C GLN A 106 44.09 -27.45 41.06
N ASN A 107 44.15 -26.21 41.57
CA ASN A 107 43.45 -25.82 42.80
C ASN A 107 41.92 -25.87 42.62
N ALA A 108 41.41 -25.45 41.47
CA ALA A 108 39.98 -25.51 41.17
C ALA A 108 39.50 -26.96 41.01
N LEU A 109 40.31 -27.82 40.41
CA LEU A 109 40.03 -29.25 40.28
C LEU A 109 40.03 -29.96 41.64
N GLU A 110 41.03 -29.70 42.49
CA GLU A 110 41.11 -30.25 43.84
C GLU A 110 39.93 -29.77 44.70
N PHE A 111 39.56 -28.49 44.60
CA PHE A 111 38.38 -27.94 45.26
C PHE A 111 37.09 -28.66 44.82
N LEU A 112 36.88 -28.84 43.52
CA LEU A 112 35.70 -29.55 42.99
C LEU A 112 35.65 -30.99 43.48
N LEU A 113 36.78 -31.71 43.46
CA LEU A 113 36.84 -33.09 43.90
C LEU A 113 36.62 -33.23 45.43
N LYS A 114 37.05 -32.26 46.23
CA LYS A 114 36.74 -32.19 47.68
C LYS A 114 35.26 -31.91 47.93
N VAL A 115 34.66 -30.95 47.20
CA VAL A 115 33.21 -30.65 47.29
C VAL A 115 32.37 -31.85 46.86
N LEU A 116 32.82 -32.61 45.87
CA LEU A 116 32.16 -33.85 45.41
C LEU A 116 32.47 -35.07 46.30
N GLY A 117 33.33 -34.93 47.32
CA GLY A 117 33.67 -36.00 48.26
C GLY A 117 34.54 -37.12 47.68
N VAL A 118 35.19 -36.89 46.54
CA VAL A 118 36.05 -37.86 45.86
C VAL A 118 37.43 -37.97 46.55
N ILE A 119 37.90 -36.87 47.12
CA ILE A 119 39.13 -36.80 47.92
C ILE A 119 38.83 -36.05 49.22
N LYS A 120 39.52 -36.43 50.30
CA LYS A 120 39.40 -35.79 51.63
C LYS A 120 40.17 -34.48 51.71
#